data_AF-A0A520K6M4-F1
#
_entry.id   AF-A0A520K6M4-F1
#
_cell.length_a   1.000
_cell.length_b   1.000
_cell.length_c   1.000
_cell.angle_alpha   90.00
_cell.angle_beta   90.00
_cell.angle_gamma   90.00
#
_symmetry.space_group_name_H-M   'P 1'
#
loop_
_entity.id
_entity.type
_entity.pdbx_description
1 polymer ?
#
loop_
_entity_poly.entity_id
_entity_poly.type
_entity_poly.pdbx_seq_one_letter_code
_entity_poly.pdbx_strand_id
1 'polypeptide(L)'
;MKLVKLQDEWGYYPSSIFGYTILFYSLNMLDFIITRLALEHCESVVELNPLYHHPFFALLKTFVPVYLLALYFSLYFVSRSEEERGVIGRYGLGAIMMVVFLYEFICLNNLMLIYIAQ
;
A
#
# COMPACT_ATOMS: atom_id res chain seq x y z
N MET A 1 -25.60 12.75 26.96
CA MET A 1 -24.33 13.17 26.35
C MET A 1 -23.86 12.08 25.38
N LYS A 2 -24.42 12.03 24.17
CA LYS A 2 -24.25 10.89 23.24
C LYS A 2 -24.51 11.33 21.79
N LEU A 3 -23.81 12.37 21.34
CA LEU A 3 -23.94 12.92 19.98
C LEU A 3 -22.59 13.30 19.34
N VAL A 4 -21.47 13.21 20.07
CA VAL A 4 -20.14 13.60 19.58
C VAL A 4 -19.42 12.48 18.82
N LYS A 5 -19.82 11.21 18.98
CA LYS A 5 -19.11 10.08 18.35
C LYS A 5 -19.40 9.85 16.86
N LEU A 6 -20.55 10.28 16.37
CA LEU A 6 -20.96 9.98 14.99
C LEU A 6 -20.27 10.87 13.95
N GLN A 7 -19.78 12.06 14.32
CA GLN A 7 -19.18 12.98 13.35
C GLN A 7 -17.67 12.71 13.12
N ASP A 8 -16.98 12.11 14.09
CA ASP A 8 -15.56 11.73 13.99
C ASP A 8 -15.32 10.48 13.12
N GLU A 9 -16.31 9.58 12.97
CA GLU A 9 -16.12 8.31 12.23
C GLU A 9 -16.18 8.47 10.71
N TRP A 10 -16.86 9.51 10.19
CA TRP A 10 -17.03 9.68 8.73
C TRP A 10 -15.77 10.15 8.04
N GLY A 11 -14.99 11.01 8.70
CA GLY A 11 -13.70 11.47 8.19
C GLY A 11 -12.56 10.52 8.49
N TYR A 12 -12.65 9.74 9.57
CA TYR A 12 -11.53 8.92 10.06
C TYR A 12 -11.08 7.85 9.06
N TYR A 13 -11.99 7.01 8.55
CA TYR A 13 -11.59 5.94 7.63
C TYR A 13 -11.05 6.46 6.29
N PRO A 14 -11.73 7.40 5.59
CA PRO A 14 -11.21 7.93 4.33
C PRO A 14 -9.88 8.66 4.50
N SER A 15 -9.72 9.47 5.55
CA SER A 15 -8.45 10.20 5.80
C SER A 15 -7.31 9.25 6.16
N SER A 16 -7.58 8.24 7.00
CA SER A 16 -6.58 7.24 7.37
C SER A 16 -6.15 6.41 6.17
N ILE A 17 -7.11 5.93 5.36
CA ILE A 17 -6.81 5.17 4.14
C ILE A 17 -6.03 6.00 3.14
N PHE A 18 -6.36 7.29 2.99
CA PHE A 18 -5.58 8.21 2.16
C PHE A 18 -4.13 8.32 2.67
N GLY A 19 -3.93 8.52 3.97
CA GLY A 19 -2.61 8.57 4.59
C GLY A 19 -1.80 7.28 4.39
N TYR A 20 -2.40 6.11 4.67
CA TYR A 20 -1.76 4.82 4.43
C TYR A 20 -1.50 4.55 2.95
N THR A 21 -2.31 5.09 2.05
CA THR A 21 -2.06 4.98 0.60
C THR A 21 -0.86 5.80 0.17
N ILE A 22 -0.67 7.01 0.73
CA ILE A 22 0.55 7.80 0.49
C ILE A 22 1.78 7.05 1.00
N LEU A 23 1.69 6.46 2.20
CA LEU A 23 2.78 5.67 2.76
C LEU A 23 3.07 4.44 1.89
N PHE A 24 2.03 3.71 1.48
CA PHE A 24 2.15 2.59 0.56
C PHE A 24 2.79 3.00 -0.76
N TYR A 25 2.37 4.13 -1.35
CA TYR A 25 2.96 4.67 -2.57
C TYR A 25 4.45 4.95 -2.39
N SER A 26 4.82 5.56 -1.26
CA SER A 26 6.21 5.89 -0.93
C SER A 26 7.07 4.63 -0.79
N LEU A 27 6.58 3.62 -0.07
CA LEU A 27 7.26 2.33 0.07
C LEU A 27 7.38 1.59 -1.25
N ASN A 28 6.34 1.63 -2.09
CA ASN A 28 6.35 0.97 -3.39
C ASN A 28 7.37 1.62 -4.35
N MET A 29 7.49 2.95 -4.32
CA MET A 29 8.54 3.67 -5.06
C MET A 29 9.93 3.41 -4.49
N LEU A 30 10.07 3.38 -3.16
CA LEU A 30 11.34 3.07 -2.50
C LEU A 30 11.81 1.66 -2.87
N ASP A 31 10.92 0.66 -2.81
CA ASP A 31 11.18 -0.70 -3.23
C ASP A 31 11.66 -0.76 -4.69
N PHE A 32 10.99 -0.05 -5.61
CA PHE A 32 11.43 0.03 -7.01
C PHE A 32 12.86 0.58 -7.15
N ILE A 33 13.22 1.62 -6.39
CA ILE A 33 14.56 2.21 -6.41
C ILE A 33 15.60 1.23 -5.84
N ILE A 34 15.32 0.62 -4.69
CA ILE A 34 16.21 -0.33 -4.03
C ILE A 34 16.46 -1.53 -4.95
N THR A 35 15.39 -2.12 -5.49
CA THR A 35 15.51 -3.27 -6.41
C THR A 35 16.31 -2.91 -7.67
N ARG A 36 16.14 -1.70 -8.22
CA ARG A 36 16.96 -1.22 -9.35
C ARG A 36 18.44 -1.14 -8.98
N LEU A 37 18.77 -0.55 -7.82
CA LEU A 37 20.13 -0.46 -7.33
C LEU A 37 20.74 -1.85 -7.06
N ALA A 38 19.97 -2.75 -6.46
CA ALA A 38 20.40 -4.12 -6.18
C ALA A 38 20.76 -4.87 -7.47
N LEU A 39 19.96 -4.73 -8.53
CA LEU A 39 20.29 -5.32 -9.85
C LEU A 39 21.53 -4.73 -10.51
N GLU A 40 21.83 -3.45 -10.28
CA GLU A 40 23.02 -2.81 -10.86
C GLU A 40 24.31 -3.28 -10.17
N HIS A 41 24.23 -3.70 -8.90
CA HIS A 41 25.40 -4.02 -8.08
C HIS A 41 25.55 -5.52 -7.76
N CYS A 42 24.50 -6.35 -7.95
CA CYS A 42 24.50 -7.77 -7.60
C CYS A 42 24.19 -8.65 -8.82
N GLU A 43 24.97 -9.71 -9.06
CA GLU A 43 24.74 -10.66 -10.16
C GLU A 43 23.46 -11.50 -9.99
N SER A 44 22.95 -11.64 -8.75
CA SER A 44 21.66 -12.29 -8.48
C SER A 44 20.96 -11.63 -7.29
N VAL A 45 19.75 -11.11 -7.49
CA VAL A 45 18.88 -10.60 -6.42
C VAL A 45 17.80 -11.64 -6.14
N VAL A 46 17.75 -12.16 -4.91
CA VAL A 46 16.62 -12.98 -4.45
C VAL A 46 15.48 -12.02 -4.09
N GLU A 47 14.75 -11.60 -5.11
CA GLU A 47 13.66 -10.64 -4.98
C GLU A 47 12.43 -11.32 -4.39
N LEU A 48 11.93 -10.81 -3.26
CA LEU A 48 10.71 -11.33 -2.63
C LEU A 48 9.43 -10.98 -3.40
N ASN A 49 9.51 -10.03 -4.33
CA ASN A 49 8.40 -9.68 -5.20
C ASN A 49 8.29 -10.68 -6.37
N PRO A 50 7.31 -11.61 -6.37
CA PRO A 50 7.20 -12.66 -7.38
C PRO A 50 6.85 -12.11 -8.77
N LEU A 51 6.37 -10.88 -8.87
CA LEU A 51 5.95 -10.24 -10.11
C LEU A 51 7.07 -9.40 -10.74
N TYR A 52 8.25 -9.42 -10.13
CA TYR A 52 9.39 -8.60 -10.54
C TYR A 52 9.85 -8.84 -11.98
N HIS A 53 9.89 -10.10 -12.42
CA HIS A 53 10.37 -10.46 -13.76
C HIS A 53 9.38 -10.10 -14.88
N HIS A 54 8.18 -9.63 -14.55
CA HIS A 54 7.21 -9.23 -15.56
C HIS A 54 7.37 -7.74 -15.92
N PRO A 55 7.74 -7.40 -17.17
CA PRO A 55 8.00 -6.03 -17.59
C PRO A 55 6.76 -5.13 -17.49
N PHE A 56 5.57 -5.71 -17.68
CA PHE A 56 4.30 -5.02 -17.50
C PHE A 56 4.00 -4.68 -16.03
N PHE A 57 4.50 -5.50 -15.11
CA PHE A 57 4.29 -5.28 -13.69
C PHE A 57 5.05 -4.05 -13.20
N ALA A 58 6.27 -3.81 -13.70
CA ALA A 58 7.04 -2.62 -13.34
C ALA A 58 6.30 -1.31 -13.65
N LEU A 59 5.58 -1.23 -14.78
CA LEU A 59 4.77 -0.07 -15.15
C LEU A 59 3.51 0.05 -14.30
N LEU A 60 2.84 -1.08 -14.01
CA LEU A 60 1.62 -1.09 -13.20
C LEU A 60 1.88 -0.82 -11.72
N LYS A 61 3.04 -1.22 -11.20
CA LYS A 61 3.39 -1.19 -9.77
C LYS A 61 3.18 0.19 -9.16
N THR A 62 3.58 1.25 -9.88
CA THR A 62 3.43 2.65 -9.49
C THR A 62 1.96 3.09 -9.38
N PHE A 63 1.08 2.49 -10.19
CA PHE A 63 -0.34 2.82 -10.20
C PHE A 63 -1.18 1.96 -9.26
N VAL A 64 -0.65 0.85 -8.72
CA VAL A 64 -1.37 -0.01 -7.77
C VAL A 64 -1.97 0.76 -6.58
N PRO A 65 -1.24 1.67 -5.90
CA PRO A 65 -1.82 2.47 -4.81
C PRO A 65 -3.00 3.33 -5.28
N VAL A 66 -2.93 3.88 -6.49
CA VAL A 66 -3.99 4.71 -7.09
C VAL A 66 -5.23 3.87 -7.38
N TYR A 67 -5.07 2.66 -7.95
CA TYR A 67 -6.19 1.76 -8.23
C TYR A 67 -6.88 1.29 -6.95
N LEU A 68 -6.11 0.97 -5.90
CA LEU A 68 -6.68 0.56 -4.61
C LEU A 68 -7.46 1.71 -3.95
N LEU A 69 -6.94 2.94 -4.02
CA LEU A 69 -7.62 4.12 -3.51
C LEU A 69 -8.93 4.39 -4.26
N ALA A 70 -8.88 4.33 -5.59
CA ALA A 70 -10.05 4.51 -6.44
C ALA A 70 -11.12 3.44 -6.16
N LEU A 71 -10.71 2.19 -5.97
CA LEU A 71 -11.60 1.09 -5.60
C LEU A 71 -12.25 1.34 -4.24
N TYR A 72 -11.46 1.74 -3.22
CA TYR A 72 -11.99 2.06 -1.90
C TYR A 72 -13.05 3.16 -1.96
N PHE A 73 -12.74 4.29 -2.60
CA PHE A 73 -13.68 5.40 -2.70
C PHE A 73 -14.92 5.03 -3.52
N SER A 74 -14.75 4.26 -4.59
CA SER A 74 -15.89 3.77 -5.39
C SER A 74 -16.84 2.93 -4.53
N LEU A 75 -16.32 1.98 -3.75
CA LEU A 75 -17.13 1.17 -2.83
C LEU A 75 -17.78 2.03 -1.74
N TYR A 76 -17.02 2.95 -1.14
CA TYR A 76 -17.49 3.83 -0.07
C TYR A 76 -18.63 4.77 -0.53
N PHE A 77 -18.52 5.33 -1.73
CA PHE A 77 -19.55 6.22 -2.30
C PHE A 77 -20.78 5.49 -2.82
N VAL A 78 -20.62 4.28 -3.37
CA VAL A 78 -21.75 3.45 -3.85
C VAL A 78 -22.58 2.91 -2.68
N SER A 79 -21.98 2.69 -1.51
CA SER A 79 -22.71 2.24 -0.32
C SER A 79 -23.78 3.24 0.11
N ARG A 80 -24.98 2.69 0.38
CA ARG A 80 -26.19 3.47 0.67
C ARG A 80 -26.44 3.62 2.17
N SER A 81 -25.92 2.72 2.99
CA SER A 81 -26.08 2.76 4.45
C SER A 81 -24.80 3.17 5.17
N GLU A 82 -24.97 3.81 6.33
CA GLU A 82 -23.83 4.17 7.21
C GLU A 82 -23.11 2.92 7.72
N GLU A 83 -23.86 1.86 8.00
CA GLU A 83 -23.32 0.59 8.47
C GLU A 83 -22.41 -0.07 7.42
N GLU A 84 -22.84 -0.12 6.15
CA GLU A 84 -22.00 -0.59 5.04
C GLU A 84 -20.72 0.23 4.90
N ARG A 85 -20.81 1.57 4.99
CA ARG A 85 -19.63 2.45 4.93
C ARG A 85 -18.66 2.19 6.08
N GLY A 86 -19.18 1.95 7.28
CA GLY A 86 -18.36 1.58 8.45
C GLY A 86 -17.69 0.20 8.31
N VAL A 87 -18.36 -0.75 7.65
CA VAL A 87 -17.77 -2.06 7.31
C VAL A 87 -16.65 -1.88 6.27
N ILE A 88 -16.92 -1.18 5.16
CA ILE A 88 -15.93 -0.90 4.11
C ILE A 88 -14.73 -0.13 4.67
N GLY A 89 -14.98 0.86 5.52
CA GLY A 89 -13.94 1.63 6.20
C GLY A 89 -13.00 0.75 7.02
N ARG A 90 -13.55 -0.12 7.89
CA ARG A 90 -12.73 -1.02 8.72
C ARG A 90 -11.93 -2.03 7.91
N TYR A 91 -12.58 -2.72 6.97
CA TYR A 91 -11.89 -3.73 6.16
C TYR A 91 -10.90 -3.10 5.19
N GLY A 92 -11.25 -1.97 4.56
CA GLY A 92 -10.35 -1.21 3.70
C GLY A 92 -9.11 -0.72 4.45
N LEU A 93 -9.30 -0.19 5.67
CA LEU A 93 -8.20 0.25 6.52
C LEU A 93 -7.29 -0.92 6.93
N GLY A 94 -7.86 -2.04 7.39
CA GLY A 94 -7.09 -3.22 7.73
C GLY A 94 -6.31 -3.79 6.53
N ALA A 95 -6.91 -3.77 5.34
CA ALA A 95 -6.27 -4.22 4.11
C ALA A 95 -5.09 -3.32 3.72
N ILE A 96 -5.25 -1.99 3.69
CA ILE A 96 -4.15 -1.09 3.31
C ILE A 96 -3.02 -1.12 4.35
N MET A 97 -3.34 -1.28 5.64
CA MET A 97 -2.33 -1.47 6.69
C MET A 97 -1.52 -2.74 6.47
N MET A 98 -2.15 -3.88 6.17
CA MET A 98 -1.43 -5.11 5.85
C MET A 98 -0.52 -4.94 4.62
N VAL A 99 -1.00 -4.25 3.58
CA VAL A 99 -0.21 -4.00 2.37
C VAL A 99 1.00 -3.14 2.68
N VAL A 100 0.85 -2.09 3.49
CA VAL A 100 1.97 -1.27 3.97
C VAL A 100 2.99 -2.12 4.71
N PHE A 101 2.57 -2.91 5.70
CA PHE A 101 3.48 -3.78 6.45
C PHE A 101 4.22 -4.76 5.53
N LEU A 102 3.53 -5.39 4.58
CA LEU A 102 4.15 -6.29 3.62
C LEU A 102 5.24 -5.58 2.80
N TYR A 103 4.96 -4.36 2.33
CA TYR A 103 5.93 -3.58 1.56
C TYR A 103 7.11 -3.08 2.41
N GLU A 104 6.90 -2.79 3.70
CA GLU A 104 8.01 -2.52 4.62
C GLU A 104 8.95 -3.74 4.71
N PHE A 105 8.40 -4.95 4.89
CA PHE A 105 9.20 -6.18 4.91
C PHE A 105 9.98 -6.41 3.61
N ILE A 106 9.35 -6.17 2.46
CA ILE A 106 10.02 -6.29 1.15
C ILE A 106 11.16 -5.26 1.04
N CYS A 107 10.90 -3.99 1.37
CA CYS A 107 11.93 -2.94 1.35
C CYS A 107 13.12 -3.28 2.26
N LEU A 108 12.84 -3.75 3.49
CA LEU A 108 13.87 -4.15 4.45
C LEU A 108 14.71 -5.33 3.93
N ASN A 109 14.07 -6.34 3.35
CA ASN A 109 14.77 -7.46 2.73
C ASN A 109 15.71 -6.98 1.60
N ASN A 110 15.20 -6.13 0.72
CA ASN A 110 15.95 -5.64 -0.42
C ASN A 110 17.12 -4.73 0.02
N LEU A 111 16.95 -3.92 1.07
CA LEU A 111 18.05 -3.17 1.68
C LEU A 111 19.12 -4.07 2.28
N MET A 112 18.72 -5.13 3.01
CA MET A 112 19.65 -6.09 3.60
C MET A 112 20.46 -6.82 2.53
N LEU A 113 19.84 -7.17 1.40
CA LEU A 113 20.56 -7.78 0.27
C LEU A 113 21.65 -6.86 -0.28
N ILE A 114 21.35 -5.57 -0.48
CA ILE A 114 22.37 -4.61 -0.93
C ILE A 114 23.49 -4.48 0.10
N TYR A 115 23.16 -4.38 1.38
CA TYR A 115 24.16 -4.24 2.45
C TYR A 115 25.10 -5.45 2.55
N ILE A 116 24.59 -6.67 2.33
CA ILE A 116 25.41 -7.90 2.35
C ILE A 116 26.26 -8.04 1.07
N ALA A 117 25.79 -7.52 -0.06
CA ALA A 117 26.48 -7.61 -1.34
C ALA A 117 27.61 -6.59 -1.54
N GLN A 118 27.65 -5.53 -0.71
CA GLN A 118 28.76 -4.58 -0.61
C GLN A 118 29.87 -5.09 0.31
#